data_AF-A0A523SAP9-F1
#
_entry.id   AF-A0A523SAP9-F1
#
_cell.length_a   1.000
_cell.length_b   1.000
_cell.length_c   1.000
_cell.angle_alpha   90.00
_cell.angle_beta   90.00
_cell.angle_gamma   90.00
#
_symmetry.space_group_name_H-M   'P 1'
#
loop_
_entity.id
_entity.type
_entity.pdbx_description
1 polymer ?
#
loop_
_entity_poly.entity_id
_entity_poly.type
_entity_poly.pdbx_seq_one_letter_code
_entity_poly.pdbx_strand_id
1 'polypeptide(L)'
;MARGTVQLKNGAVELKVFVASIMLVLDRLVDEKPVAALDLVMKCRDSSYQFFSDNEEILQARNLVEKHGTIHSSIRNVVLSAFEGDGFDMVLHSPVATGS
;
A
#
# COMPACT_ATOMS: atom_id res chain seq x y z
N MET A 1 13.45 -15.14 -13.66
CA MET A 1 12.93 -13.83 -13.20
C MET A 1 13.63 -12.72 -13.98
N ALA A 2 12.89 -11.83 -14.63
CA ALA A 2 13.51 -10.69 -15.32
C ALA A 2 14.17 -9.77 -14.30
N ARG A 3 15.39 -9.29 -14.58
CA ARG A 3 16.32 -8.62 -13.64
C ARG A 3 15.83 -7.30 -12.99
N GLY A 4 14.56 -6.93 -13.11
CA GLY A 4 14.00 -5.67 -12.60
C GLY A 4 12.57 -5.76 -12.05
N THR A 5 11.91 -6.92 -12.07
CA THR A 5 10.54 -7.10 -11.57
C THR A 5 10.46 -8.15 -10.48
N VAL A 6 9.39 -8.08 -9.68
CA VAL A 6 9.06 -9.06 -8.64
C VAL A 6 7.58 -9.43 -8.74
N GLN A 7 7.26 -10.67 -8.40
CA GLN A 7 5.87 -11.09 -8.23
C GLN A 7 5.41 -10.81 -6.80
N LEU A 8 4.28 -10.14 -6.66
CA LEU A 8 3.66 -9.85 -5.38
C LEU A 8 2.75 -11.01 -4.92
N LYS A 9 2.38 -11.05 -3.64
CA LYS A 9 1.50 -12.09 -3.07
C LYS A 9 0.13 -12.17 -3.74
N ASN A 10 -0.38 -11.05 -4.28
CA ASN A 10 -1.63 -11.02 -5.05
C ASN A 10 -1.48 -11.49 -6.52
N GLY A 11 -0.29 -11.96 -6.92
CA GLY A 11 0.02 -12.43 -8.27
C GLY A 11 0.44 -11.34 -9.27
N ALA A 12 0.34 -10.06 -8.91
CA ALA A 12 0.78 -8.96 -9.77
C ALA A 12 2.31 -8.96 -9.96
N VAL A 13 2.78 -8.48 -11.10
CA VAL A 13 4.21 -8.31 -11.39
C VAL A 13 4.52 -6.83 -11.48
N GLU A 14 5.36 -6.35 -10.56
CA GLU A 14 5.70 -4.92 -10.45
C GLU A 14 7.21 -4.71 -10.56
N LEU A 15 7.63 -3.48 -10.86
CA LEU A 15 9.05 -3.11 -10.85
C LEU A 15 9.60 -3.18 -9.43
N LYS A 16 10.74 -3.86 -9.24
CA LYS A 16 11.38 -4.05 -7.93
C LYS A 16 11.68 -2.71 -7.24
N VAL A 17 12.15 -1.73 -8.01
CA VAL A 17 12.50 -0.39 -7.49
C VAL A 17 11.25 0.35 -7.04
N PHE A 18 10.14 0.21 -7.78
CA PHE A 18 8.85 0.79 -7.39
C PHE A 18 8.34 0.17 -6.09
N VAL A 19 8.33 -1.15 -5.99
CA VAL A 19 7.92 -1.87 -4.76
C VAL A 19 8.76 -1.42 -3.56
N ALA A 20 10.09 -1.33 -3.71
CA ALA A 20 10.97 -0.87 -2.64
C ALA A 20 10.67 0.58 -2.19
N SER A 21 10.44 1.50 -3.13
CA SER A 21 10.09 2.89 -2.83
C SER A 21 8.77 2.99 -2.08
N ILE A 22 7.74 2.25 -2.52
CA ILE A 22 6.44 2.25 -1.83
C ILE A 22 6.58 1.65 -0.42
N MET A 23 7.31 0.54 -0.26
CA MET A 23 7.51 -0.08 1.05
C MET A 23 8.21 0.87 2.04
N LEU A 24 9.19 1.67 1.59
CA LEU A 24 9.82 2.69 2.44
C LEU A 24 8.83 3.76 2.91
N VAL A 25 7.90 4.16 2.05
CA VAL A 25 6.86 5.15 2.41
C VAL A 25 5.84 4.52 3.36
N LEU A 26 5.44 3.26 3.13
CA LEU A 26 4.48 2.55 3.99
C LEU A 26 5.04 2.31 5.40
N ASP A 27 6.31 1.93 5.51
CA ASP A 27 7.00 1.72 6.79
C ASP A 27 6.95 2.99 7.65
N ARG A 28 7.33 4.14 7.07
CA ARG A 28 7.22 5.44 7.76
C ARG A 28 5.77 5.85 8.07
N LEU A 29 4.83 5.54 7.17
CA LEU A 29 3.43 5.90 7.38
C LEU A 29 2.84 5.15 8.57
N VAL A 30 3.17 3.87 8.74
CA VAL A 30 2.73 3.05 9.88
C VAL A 30 3.24 3.65 11.19
N ASP A 31 4.51 4.08 11.24
CA ASP A 31 5.11 4.68 12.43
C ASP A 31 4.55 6.08 12.74
N GLU A 32 4.41 6.95 11.73
CA GLU A 32 4.06 8.35 11.93
C GLU A 32 2.54 8.58 12.04
N LYS A 33 1.75 7.83 11.26
CA LYS A 33 0.31 8.06 11.03
C LYS A 33 -0.43 6.71 10.84
N PRO A 34 -0.51 5.86 11.87
CA PRO A 34 -1.09 4.52 11.76
C PRO A 34 -2.55 4.49 11.28
N VAL A 35 -3.36 5.49 11.66
CA VAL A 35 -4.75 5.59 11.19
C VAL A 35 -4.82 5.88 9.68
N ALA A 36 -3.90 6.71 9.15
CA ALA A 36 -3.83 6.94 7.70
C ALA A 36 -3.36 5.70 6.94
N ALA A 37 -2.48 4.87 7.53
CA ALA A 37 -2.11 3.57 6.97
C ALA A 37 -3.31 2.62 6.91
N LEU A 38 -4.13 2.57 7.96
CA LEU A 38 -5.37 1.78 7.99
C LEU A 38 -6.34 2.25 6.89
N ASP A 39 -6.61 3.55 6.80
CA ASP A 39 -7.51 4.09 5.78
C ASP A 39 -7.04 3.77 4.35
N LEU A 40 -5.73 3.81 4.11
CA LEU A 40 -5.15 3.43 2.83
C LEU A 40 -5.48 1.98 2.48
N VAL A 41 -5.29 1.05 3.42
CA VAL A 41 -5.63 -0.37 3.22
C VAL A 41 -7.13 -0.54 2.97
N MET A 42 -7.97 0.14 3.76
CA MET A 42 -9.43 0.10 3.59
C MET A 42 -9.85 0.61 2.22
N LYS A 43 -9.29 1.72 1.74
CA LYS A 43 -9.53 2.25 0.38
C LYS A 43 -9.04 1.32 -0.73
N CYS A 44 -7.94 0.62 -0.50
CA CYS A 44 -7.42 -0.39 -1.41
C CYS A 44 -8.29 -1.66 -1.46
N ARG A 45 -8.99 -2.01 -0.37
CA ARG A 45 -9.94 -3.13 -0.33
C ARG A 45 -11.31 -2.74 -0.90
N ASP A 46 -11.76 -1.52 -0.61
CA ASP A 46 -13.04 -0.97 -1.03
C ASP A 46 -12.86 0.44 -1.61
N SER A 47 -13.09 0.58 -2.91
CA SER A 47 -12.98 1.89 -3.59
C SER A 47 -14.01 2.92 -3.12
N SER A 48 -15.12 2.49 -2.51
CA SER A 48 -16.17 3.39 -2.00
C SER A 48 -15.85 3.95 -0.60
N TYR A 49 -14.87 3.36 0.09
CA TYR A 49 -14.41 3.81 1.40
C TYR A 49 -14.06 5.30 1.40
N GLN A 50 -14.46 6.00 2.46
CA GLN A 50 -14.17 7.41 2.68
C GLN A 50 -13.06 7.53 3.73
N PHE A 51 -12.05 8.34 3.43
CA PHE A 51 -10.98 8.62 4.38
C PHE A 51 -11.52 9.30 5.64
N PHE A 52 -10.91 9.00 6.77
CA PHE A 52 -11.18 9.65 8.03
C PHE A 52 -10.40 10.96 8.15
N SER A 53 -11.07 12.05 8.54
CA SER A 53 -10.43 13.35 8.81
C SER A 53 -9.57 13.83 7.62
N ASP A 54 -8.34 14.24 7.90
CA ASP A 54 -7.31 14.75 7.00
C ASP A 54 -6.41 13.65 6.40
N ASN A 55 -6.76 12.37 6.59
CA ASN A 55 -5.92 11.27 6.11
C ASN A 55 -5.75 11.26 4.58
N GLU A 56 -6.76 11.72 3.83
CA GLU A 56 -6.62 11.87 2.38
C GLU A 56 -5.46 12.82 2.02
N GLU A 57 -5.37 13.98 2.68
CA GLU A 57 -4.32 14.97 2.44
C GLU A 57 -2.94 14.43 2.83
N ILE A 58 -2.86 13.72 3.95
CA ILE A 58 -1.63 13.07 4.43
C ILE A 58 -1.10 12.04 3.42
N LEU A 59 -2.02 11.25 2.82
CA LEU A 59 -1.70 10.22 1.83
C LEU A 59 -1.37 10.82 0.45
N GLN A 60 -2.06 11.90 0.07
CA GLN A 60 -1.74 12.68 -1.14
C GLN A 60 -0.35 13.31 -1.06
N ALA A 61 0.02 13.89 0.08
CA ALA A 61 1.35 14.46 0.31
C ALA A 61 2.49 13.43 0.19
N ARG A 62 2.16 12.13 0.31
CA ARG A 62 3.09 11.00 0.16
C ARG A 62 3.00 10.32 -1.21
N ASN A 63 2.20 10.84 -2.14
CA ASN A 63 1.92 10.25 -3.45
C ASN A 63 1.34 8.83 -3.39
N LEU A 64 0.65 8.47 -2.29
CA LEU A 64 -0.03 7.17 -2.16
C LEU A 64 -1.46 7.21 -2.68
N VAL A 65 -2.05 8.40 -2.70
CA VAL A 65 -3.40 8.71 -3.17
C VAL A 65 -3.29 9.87 -4.16
N GLU A 66 -3.96 9.76 -5.29
CA GLU A 66 -4.06 10.81 -6.31
C GLU A 66 -5.07 11.88 -5.88
N LYS A 67 -5.18 12.95 -6.68
CA LYS A 67 -6.26 13.92 -6.51
C LYS A 67 -7.61 13.22 -6.63
N HIS A 68 -8.55 13.51 -5.72
CA HIS A 68 -9.89 12.90 -5.63
C HIS A 68 -9.93 11.48 -5.03
N GLY A 69 -8.94 11.10 -4.24
CA GLY A 69 -9.01 9.87 -3.45
C GLY A 69 -8.82 8.58 -4.24
N THR A 70 -8.38 8.66 -5.50
CA THR A 70 -8.07 7.48 -6.33
C THR A 70 -6.69 6.93 -5.99
N ILE A 71 -6.51 5.62 -6.12
CA ILE A 71 -5.24 4.94 -5.86
C ILE A 71 -4.82 4.22 -7.13
N HIS A 72 -3.61 4.54 -7.60
CA HIS A 72 -3.01 3.87 -8.75
C HIS A 72 -2.93 2.35 -8.53
N SER A 73 -3.21 1.56 -9.56
CA SER A 73 -3.29 0.09 -9.47
C SER A 73 -2.03 -0.55 -8.90
N SER A 74 -0.84 -0.09 -9.32
CA SER A 74 0.43 -0.59 -8.78
C SER A 74 0.62 -0.30 -7.28
N ILE A 75 0.15 0.84 -6.77
CA ILE A 75 0.19 1.14 -5.33
C ILE A 75 -0.78 0.21 -4.60
N ARG A 76 -2.00 0.05 -5.13
CA ARG A 76 -3.00 -0.89 -4.59
C ARG A 76 -2.45 -2.32 -4.52
N ASN A 77 -1.76 -2.78 -5.56
CA ASN A 77 -1.15 -4.11 -5.60
C ASN A 77 -0.12 -4.29 -4.48
N VAL A 78 0.75 -3.29 -4.25
CA VAL A 78 1.74 -3.32 -3.18
C VAL A 78 1.07 -3.30 -1.82
N VAL A 79 0.14 -2.36 -1.57
CA VAL A 79 -0.56 -2.22 -0.28
C VAL A 79 -1.29 -3.50 0.10
N LEU A 80 -2.10 -4.07 -0.82
CA LEU A 80 -2.86 -5.29 -0.56
C LEU A 80 -2.00 -6.53 -0.39
N SER A 81 -0.77 -6.53 -0.92
CA SER A 81 0.17 -7.63 -0.74
C SER A 81 1.03 -7.45 0.52
N ALA A 82 1.24 -6.21 0.97
CA ALA A 82 2.11 -5.90 2.11
C ALA A 82 1.38 -6.04 3.45
N PHE A 83 0.12 -5.63 3.53
CA PHE A 83 -0.64 -5.65 4.79
C PHE A 83 -1.41 -6.96 4.98
N GLU A 84 -1.19 -7.60 6.12
CA GLU A 84 -1.96 -8.76 6.58
C GLU A 84 -2.72 -8.42 7.86
N GLY A 85 -3.85 -9.09 8.11
CA GLY A 85 -4.72 -8.81 9.26
C GLY A 85 -5.89 -7.87 8.93
N ASP A 86 -6.61 -7.44 9.97
CA ASP A 86 -7.79 -6.59 9.85
C ASP A 86 -7.86 -5.54 10.97
N GLY A 87 -8.48 -4.39 10.68
CA GLY A 87 -8.56 -3.27 11.61
C GLY A 87 -7.21 -2.87 12.21
N PHE A 88 -7.15 -2.77 13.53
CA PHE A 88 -5.94 -2.38 14.27
C PHE A 88 -4.90 -3.50 14.42
N ASP A 89 -5.24 -4.74 14.06
CA ASP A 89 -4.32 -5.88 14.07
C ASP A 89 -3.55 -6.01 12.74
N MET A 90 -3.66 -5.01 11.85
CA MET A 90 -2.93 -5.00 10.59
C MET A 90 -1.42 -4.85 10.81
N VAL A 91 -0.65 -5.71 10.13
CA VAL A 91 0.81 -5.70 10.18
C VAL A 91 1.38 -5.54 8.78
N LEU A 92 2.40 -4.68 8.66
CA LEU A 92 3.15 -4.48 7.43
C LEU A 92 4.21 -5.59 7.28
N HIS A 93 4.13 -6.31 6.16
CA HIS A 93 5.06 -7.37 5.79
C HIS A 93 5.60 -7.16 4.37
N SER A 94 6.58 -8.00 3.99
CA SER A 94 7.05 -8.04 2.60
C SER A 94 5.87 -8.36 1.65
N PRO A 95 5.66 -7.56 0.58
CA PRO A 95 4.62 -7.81 -0.40
C PRO A 95 5.02 -8.86 -1.44
N VAL A 96 6.30 -9.25 -1.47
CA VAL A 96 6.86 -10.17 -2.46
C VAL A 96 6.44 -11.60 -2.14
N ALA A 97 5.94 -12.31 -3.14
CA ALA A 97 5.68 -13.74 -3.02
C ALA A 97 7.02 -14.47 -2.84
N THR A 98 7.19 -15.21 -1.74
CA THR A 98 8.28 -16.17 -1.63
C THR A 98 8.02 -17.28 -2.63
N GLY A 99 8.97 -17.51 -3.55
CA GLY A 99 8.87 -18.64 -4.48
C GLY A 99 8.71 -19.94 -3.71
N SER A 100 7.61 -20.66 -3.96
CA SER A 100 7.45 -22.07 -3.65
C SER A 100 8.44 -22.91 -4.45
#